data_AF-A0A924NCF4-F1
#
_entry.id   AF-A0A924NCF4-F1
#
_cell.length_a   1.000
_cell.length_b   1.000
_cell.length_c   1.000
_cell.angle_alpha   90.00
_cell.angle_beta   90.00
_cell.angle_gamma   90.00
#
_symmetry.space_group_name_H-M   'P 1'
#
loop_
_entity.id
_entity.type
_entity.pdbx_description
1 polymer ?
#
loop_
_entity_poly.entity_id
_entity_poly.type
_entity_poly.pdbx_seq_one_letter_code
_entity_poly.pdbx_strand_id
1 'polypeptide(L)'
;MSQPRRFGRAVMMYGLACVVAIGLAGGVFTAVFGTAGERQAVWVSAIVALVVQLLAFALARSMVDGGHGIAGWGLGAVICLVALVVYGFASRALGLPSNAAMLSLATYFFLTELIEPPLLNV
;
A
#
# COMPACT_ATOMS: atom_id res chain seq x y z
N MET A 1 -25.20 -13.39 8.45
CA MET A 1 -24.16 -13.74 9.45
C MET A 1 -23.23 -14.76 8.81
N SER A 2 -22.16 -14.33 8.16
CA SER A 2 -21.29 -15.24 7.39
C SER A 2 -19.80 -14.93 7.58
N GLN A 3 -19.16 -15.81 8.38
CA GLN A 3 -17.79 -16.33 8.22
C GLN A 3 -16.57 -15.42 8.45
N PRO A 4 -16.07 -15.31 9.70
CA PRO A 4 -14.76 -14.71 10.01
C PRO A 4 -13.57 -15.38 9.28
N ARG A 5 -13.72 -16.65 8.84
CA ARG A 5 -12.70 -17.38 8.08
C ARG A 5 -12.48 -16.85 6.66
N ARG A 6 -13.51 -16.27 6.03
CA ARG A 6 -13.38 -15.67 4.68
C ARG A 6 -12.69 -14.31 4.72
N PHE A 7 -12.95 -13.52 5.75
CA PHE A 7 -12.27 -12.24 5.99
C PHE A 7 -10.76 -12.44 6.20
N GLY A 8 -10.37 -13.33 7.11
CA GLY A 8 -8.95 -13.60 7.38
C GLY A 8 -8.18 -14.12 6.16
N ARG A 9 -8.81 -14.98 5.34
CA ARG A 9 -8.18 -15.47 4.11
C ARG A 9 -7.96 -14.38 3.08
N ALA A 10 -8.93 -13.49 2.86
CA ALA A 10 -8.81 -12.39 1.92
C ALA A 10 -7.72 -11.40 2.35
N VAL A 11 -7.68 -11.02 3.64
CA VAL A 11 -6.63 -10.15 4.19
C VAL A 11 -5.25 -10.81 4.08
N MET A 12 -5.15 -12.11 4.33
CA MET A 12 -3.88 -12.83 4.18
C MET A 12 -3.41 -12.90 2.72
N MET A 13 -4.31 -13.18 1.77
CA MET A 13 -3.98 -13.19 0.34
C MET A 13 -3.58 -11.80 -0.15
N TYR A 14 -4.28 -10.76 0.30
CA TYR A 14 -3.94 -9.38 -0.01
C TYR A 14 -2.58 -8.98 0.57
N GLY A 15 -2.33 -9.30 1.84
CA GLY A 15 -1.02 -9.05 2.47
C GLY A 15 0.13 -9.74 1.73
N LEU A 16 -0.06 -10.99 1.30
CA LEU A 16 0.91 -11.70 0.45
C LEU A 16 1.14 -11.00 -0.89
N ALA A 17 0.06 -10.58 -1.55
CA ALA A 17 0.16 -9.87 -2.83
C ALA A 17 0.87 -8.50 -2.67
N CYS A 18 0.60 -7.76 -1.59
CA CYS A 18 1.31 -6.54 -1.24
C CYS A 18 2.80 -6.79 -1.02
N VAL A 19 3.17 -7.80 -0.24
CA VAL A 19 4.59 -8.14 0.02
C VAL A 19 5.31 -8.46 -1.30
N VAL A 20 4.69 -9.24 -2.18
CA VAL A 20 5.27 -9.56 -3.50
C VAL A 20 5.41 -8.31 -4.37
N ALA A 21 4.35 -7.51 -4.50
CA ALA A 21 4.36 -6.31 -5.33
C ALA A 21 5.36 -5.26 -4.83
N ILE A 22 5.34 -4.96 -3.54
CA ILE A 22 6.27 -4.03 -2.89
C ILE A 22 7.70 -4.57 -2.95
N GLY A 23 7.90 -5.87 -2.75
CA GLY A 23 9.22 -6.50 -2.83
C GLY A 23 9.83 -6.41 -4.23
N LEU A 24 9.05 -6.71 -5.27
CA LEU A 24 9.50 -6.60 -6.66
C LEU A 24 9.81 -5.15 -7.03
N ALA A 25 8.90 -4.22 -6.75
CA ALA A 25 9.12 -2.81 -7.03
C ALA A 25 10.28 -2.22 -6.19
N GLY A 26 10.42 -2.64 -4.94
CA GLY A 26 11.56 -2.28 -4.09
C GLY A 26 12.87 -2.80 -4.63
N GLY A 27 12.91 -4.04 -5.14
CA GLY A 27 14.07 -4.57 -5.85
C GLY A 27 14.49 -3.68 -7.02
N VAL A 28 13.54 -3.27 -7.86
CA VAL A 28 13.80 -2.34 -8.97
C VAL A 28 14.30 -0.99 -8.45
N PHE A 29 13.64 -0.41 -7.44
CA PHE A 29 14.05 0.89 -6.89
C PHE A 29 15.42 0.86 -6.22
N THR A 30 15.81 -0.23 -5.56
CA THR A 30 17.16 -0.35 -4.99
C THR A 30 18.27 -0.54 -6.04
N ALA A 31 17.91 -0.94 -7.26
CA ALA A 31 18.82 -0.97 -8.40
C ALA A 31 18.97 0.40 -9.06
N VAL A 32 17.89 1.20 -9.11
CA VAL A 32 17.88 2.57 -9.65
C VAL A 32 18.52 3.56 -8.67
N PHE A 33 18.19 3.45 -7.38
CA PHE A 33 18.70 4.29 -6.31
C PHE A 33 19.88 3.61 -5.60
N GLY A 34 21.08 4.04 -5.95
CA GLY A 34 22.33 3.40 -5.52
C GLY A 34 22.86 3.88 -4.17
N THR A 35 22.43 5.05 -3.67
CA THR A 35 23.02 5.60 -2.43
C THR A 35 22.38 4.99 -1.17
N ALA A 36 23.15 4.97 -0.07
CA ALA A 36 22.67 4.42 1.20
C ALA A 36 21.41 5.14 1.72
N GLY A 37 21.36 6.47 1.59
CA GLY A 37 20.22 7.28 2.02
C GLY A 37 18.96 7.03 1.18
N GLU A 38 19.11 6.85 -0.14
CA GLU A 38 17.96 6.56 -1.00
C GLU A 38 17.44 5.15 -0.78
N ARG A 39 18.33 4.16 -0.58
CA ARG A 39 17.90 2.79 -0.22
C ARG A 39 17.12 2.77 1.09
N GLN A 40 17.57 3.52 2.09
CA GLN A 40 16.83 3.66 3.33
C GLN A 40 15.44 4.27 3.08
N ALA A 41 15.33 5.29 2.24
CA ALA A 41 14.03 5.88 1.87
C ALA A 41 13.11 4.87 1.18
N VAL A 42 13.63 4.04 0.28
CA VAL A 42 12.89 2.96 -0.39
C VAL A 42 12.35 1.96 0.62
N TRP A 43 13.18 1.49 1.56
CA TRP A 43 12.75 0.53 2.59
C TRP A 43 11.74 1.12 3.57
N VAL A 44 11.94 2.36 4.01
CA VAL A 44 10.97 3.05 4.87
C VAL A 44 9.63 3.20 4.14
N SER A 45 9.65 3.58 2.86
CA SER A 45 8.45 3.70 2.04
C SER A 45 7.74 2.37 1.86
N ALA A 46 8.48 1.27 1.70
CA ALA A 46 7.91 -0.08 1.60
C ALA A 46 7.15 -0.49 2.87
N ILE A 47 7.71 -0.21 4.05
CA ILE A 47 7.07 -0.49 5.33
C ILE A 47 5.80 0.35 5.49
N VAL A 48 5.89 1.65 5.20
CA VAL A 48 4.73 2.57 5.27
C VAL A 48 3.63 2.12 4.31
N ALA A 49 3.97 1.79 3.07
CA ALA A 49 3.01 1.29 2.09
C ALA A 49 2.29 0.05 2.58
N LEU A 50 3.03 -0.94 3.11
CA LEU A 50 2.45 -2.19 3.59
C LEU A 50 1.45 -1.95 4.72
N VAL A 51 1.81 -1.10 5.70
CA VAL A 51 0.94 -0.78 6.84
C VAL A 51 -0.33 -0.07 6.37
N VAL A 52 -0.18 0.97 5.55
CA VAL A 52 -1.32 1.77 5.07
C VAL A 52 -2.26 0.89 4.23
N GLN A 53 -1.74 0.03 3.36
CA GLN A 53 -2.60 -0.80 2.52
C GLN A 53 -3.32 -1.90 3.26
N LEU A 54 -2.71 -2.51 4.27
CA LEU A 54 -3.41 -3.47 5.11
C LEU A 54 -4.58 -2.81 5.86
N LEU A 55 -4.40 -1.57 6.32
CA LEU A 55 -5.46 -0.78 6.95
C LEU A 55 -6.53 -0.37 5.94
N ALA A 56 -6.14 0.14 4.78
CA ALA A 56 -7.05 0.55 3.71
C ALA A 56 -7.92 -0.63 3.26
N PHE A 57 -7.31 -1.79 2.98
CA PHE A 57 -8.04 -2.99 2.55
C PHE A 57 -8.96 -3.54 3.64
N ALA A 58 -8.53 -3.53 4.91
CA ALA A 58 -9.39 -3.96 6.01
C ALA A 58 -10.66 -3.10 6.11
N LEU A 59 -10.52 -1.77 5.93
CA LEU A 59 -11.64 -0.85 5.89
C LEU A 59 -12.50 -1.06 4.64
N ALA A 60 -11.89 -1.13 3.45
CA ALA A 60 -12.58 -1.36 2.18
C ALA A 60 -13.42 -2.64 2.23
N ARG A 61 -12.84 -3.75 2.74
CA ARG A 61 -13.53 -5.03 2.86
C ARG A 61 -14.71 -4.98 3.83
N SER A 62 -14.60 -4.24 4.93
CA SER A 62 -15.75 -4.04 5.83
C SER A 62 -16.95 -3.35 5.15
N MET A 63 -16.71 -2.54 4.10
CA MET A 63 -17.76 -1.88 3.32
C MET A 63 -18.31 -2.78 2.19
N VAL A 64 -17.49 -3.69 1.65
CA VAL A 64 -17.92 -4.67 0.64
C VAL A 64 -18.97 -5.64 1.21
N ASP A 65 -18.85 -6.02 2.47
CA ASP A 65 -19.86 -6.84 3.17
C ASP A 65 -21.25 -6.15 3.19
N GLY A 66 -21.30 -4.83 3.00
CA GLY A 66 -22.52 -4.02 2.86
C GLY A 66 -22.98 -3.79 1.41
N GLY A 67 -22.41 -4.47 0.41
CA GLY A 67 -22.80 -4.37 -1.01
C GLY A 67 -22.18 -3.21 -1.81
N HIS A 68 -21.29 -2.42 -1.20
CA HIS A 68 -20.71 -1.22 -1.81
C HIS A 68 -19.25 -1.43 -2.25
N GLY A 69 -18.97 -2.46 -3.04
CA GLY A 69 -17.61 -2.84 -3.46
C GLY A 69 -16.78 -1.71 -4.08
N ILE A 70 -17.41 -0.91 -4.95
CA ILE A 70 -16.76 0.23 -5.62
C ILE A 70 -16.46 1.37 -4.63
N ALA A 71 -17.33 1.60 -3.64
CA ALA A 71 -17.10 2.63 -2.63
C ALA A 71 -15.96 2.24 -1.68
N GLY A 72 -15.83 0.96 -1.35
CA GLY A 72 -14.70 0.43 -0.59
C GLY A 72 -13.37 0.65 -1.32
N TRP A 73 -13.31 0.33 -2.61
CA TRP A 73 -12.13 0.60 -3.43
C TRP A 73 -11.82 2.11 -3.55
N GLY A 74 -12.83 2.94 -3.77
CA GLY A 74 -12.65 4.40 -3.78
C GLY A 74 -12.12 4.95 -2.45
N LEU A 75 -12.52 4.34 -1.32
CA LEU A 75 -11.98 4.71 0.00
C LEU A 75 -10.50 4.35 0.12
N GLY A 76 -10.08 3.20 -0.40
CA GLY A 76 -8.67 2.80 -0.50
C GLY A 76 -7.82 3.85 -1.20
N ALA A 77 -8.28 4.32 -2.35
CA ALA A 77 -7.58 5.33 -3.15
C ALA A 77 -7.47 6.67 -2.40
N VAL A 78 -8.51 7.07 -1.66
CA VAL A 78 -8.48 8.27 -0.81
C VAL A 78 -7.48 8.10 0.34
N ILE A 79 -7.45 6.95 1.00
CA ILE A 79 -6.48 6.65 2.07
C ILE A 79 -5.05 6.71 1.52
N CYS A 80 -4.80 6.11 0.35
CA CYS A 80 -3.52 6.20 -0.37
C CYS A 80 -3.12 7.65 -0.62
N LEU A 81 -4.02 8.47 -1.15
CA LEU A 81 -3.76 9.88 -1.45
C LEU A 81 -3.40 10.66 -0.18
N VAL A 82 -4.18 10.49 0.88
CA VAL A 82 -3.93 11.14 2.18
C VAL A 82 -2.59 10.68 2.75
N ALA A 83 -2.29 9.38 2.70
CA ALA A 83 -1.03 8.83 3.18
C ALA A 83 0.18 9.36 2.38
N LEU A 84 0.05 9.53 1.06
CA LEU A 84 1.07 10.14 0.21
C LEU A 84 1.37 11.58 0.62
N VAL A 85 0.33 12.38 0.86
CA VAL A 85 0.47 13.76 1.30
C VAL A 85 1.15 13.82 2.66
N VAL A 86 0.64 13.07 3.64
CA VAL A 86 1.21 13.01 5.01
C VAL A 86 2.67 12.53 4.97
N TYR A 87 2.95 11.49 4.19
CA TYR A 87 4.31 10.97 4.06
C TYR A 87 5.25 11.96 3.38
N GLY A 88 4.80 12.72 2.38
CA GLY A 88 5.63 13.77 1.75
C GLY A 88 6.09 14.84 2.75
N PHE A 89 5.21 15.24 3.66
CA PHE A 89 5.58 16.14 4.76
C PHE A 89 6.50 15.46 5.78
N ALA A 90 6.20 14.21 6.16
CA ALA A 90 7.00 13.45 7.11
C ALA A 90 8.42 13.13 6.59
N SER A 91 8.55 12.72 5.32
CA SER A 91 9.83 12.40 4.68
C SER A 91 10.73 13.63 4.60
N ARG A 92 10.13 14.80 4.35
CA ARG A 92 10.84 16.09 4.37
C ARG A 92 11.34 16.44 5.78
N ALA A 93 10.54 16.20 6.81
CA ALA A 93 10.96 16.41 8.20
C ALA A 93 12.06 15.43 8.65
N LEU A 94 12.06 14.20 8.11
CA LEU A 94 13.04 13.16 8.40
C LEU A 94 14.35 13.29 7.61
N GLY A 95 14.46 14.28 6.71
CA GLY A 95 15.65 14.47 5.87
C GLY A 95 15.90 13.35 4.86
N LEU A 96 14.87 12.56 4.55
CA LEU A 96 14.98 11.48 3.57
C LEU A 96 15.08 12.05 2.14
N PRO A 97 15.83 11.41 1.23
CA PRO A 97 15.82 11.78 -0.18
C PRO A 97 14.40 11.74 -0.76
N SER A 98 13.80 12.93 -0.91
CA SER A 98 12.36 13.07 -1.17
C SER A 98 11.95 12.43 -2.50
N ASN A 99 12.83 12.44 -3.51
CA ASN A 99 12.57 11.79 -4.79
C ASN A 99 12.42 10.28 -4.63
N ALA A 100 13.38 9.62 -3.98
CA ALA A 100 13.34 8.17 -3.76
C ALA A 100 12.16 7.78 -2.87
N ALA A 101 11.90 8.54 -1.80
CA ALA A 101 10.83 8.28 -0.86
C ALA A 101 9.44 8.37 -1.53
N MET A 102 9.15 9.48 -2.20
CA MET A 102 7.81 9.69 -2.78
C MET A 102 7.57 8.84 -4.03
N LEU A 103 8.57 8.66 -4.90
CA LEU A 103 8.41 7.83 -6.10
C LEU A 103 8.21 6.36 -5.74
N SER A 104 8.97 5.84 -4.79
CA SER A 104 8.81 4.46 -4.34
C SER A 104 7.45 4.27 -3.65
N LEU A 105 7.07 5.16 -2.73
CA LEU A 105 5.78 5.08 -2.04
C LEU A 105 4.59 5.16 -3.01
N ALA A 106 4.60 6.13 -3.93
CA ALA A 106 3.53 6.29 -4.91
C ALA A 106 3.39 5.05 -5.80
N THR A 107 4.52 4.47 -6.22
CA THR A 107 4.52 3.24 -7.01
C THR A 107 3.97 2.06 -6.21
N TYR A 108 4.34 1.94 -4.93
CA TYR A 108 3.82 0.88 -4.06
C TYR A 108 2.31 0.98 -3.91
N PHE A 109 1.80 2.17 -3.56
CA PHE A 109 0.36 2.39 -3.45
C PHE A 109 -0.36 2.06 -4.75
N PHE A 110 0.14 2.55 -5.88
CA PHE A 110 -0.47 2.27 -7.18
C PHE A 110 -0.55 0.76 -7.47
N LEU A 111 0.54 0.01 -7.25
CA LEU A 111 0.56 -1.43 -7.49
C LEU A 111 -0.42 -2.19 -6.58
N THR A 112 -0.45 -1.83 -5.30
CA THR A 112 -1.35 -2.47 -4.33
C THR A 112 -2.81 -2.13 -4.58
N GLU A 113 -3.10 -0.90 -4.99
CA GLU A 113 -4.46 -0.44 -5.33
C GLU A 113 -4.98 -1.14 -6.59
N LEU A 114 -4.09 -1.46 -7.53
CA LEU A 114 -4.43 -2.22 -8.74
C LEU A 114 -4.78 -3.68 -8.42
N ILE A 115 -4.17 -4.25 -7.37
CA ILE A 115 -4.40 -5.61 -6.90
C ILE A 115 -5.71 -5.70 -6.09
N GLU A 116 -6.16 -4.58 -5.51
CA GLU A 116 -7.29 -4.53 -4.59
C GLU A 116 -8.65 -4.97 -5.23
N PRO A 117 -9.10 -4.43 -6.38
CA PRO A 117 -10.41 -4.78 -6.94
C PRO A 117 -10.59 -6.27 -7.27
N PRO A 118 -9.59 -6.97 -7.85
CA PRO A 118 -9.66 -8.42 -8.01
C PRO A 118 -9.85 -9.16 -6.69
N LEU A 119 -9.18 -8.75 -5.61
CA LEU A 119 -9.22 -9.43 -4.30
C LEU A 119 -10.45 -9.08 -3.46
N LEU A 120 -11.04 -7.90 -3.65
CA LEU A 120 -12.29 -7.51 -2.98
C LEU A 120 -13.47 -8.38 -3.44
N ASN A 121 -13.43 -8.90 -4.67
CA ASN A 121 -14.47 -9.76 -5.25
C ASN A 121 -14.32 -11.26 -4.95
N VAL A 122 -13.32 -11.68 -4.15
CA VAL A 122 -13.04 -13.08 -3.77
C VAL A 122 -13.55 -13.39 -2.37
#